data_AF-A0A0N1PAA9-F1
#
_entry.id   AF-A0A0N1PAA9-F1
#
_cell.length_a   1.000
_cell.length_b   1.000
_cell.length_c   1.000
_cell.angle_alpha   90.00
_cell.angle_beta   90.00
_cell.angle_gamma   90.00
#
_symmetry.space_group_name_H-M   'P 1'
#
loop_
_entity.id
_entity.type
_entity.pdbx_description
1 polymer ?
#
loop_
_entity_poly.entity_id
_entity_poly.type
_entity_poly.pdbx_seq_one_letter_code
_entity_poly.pdbx_strand_id
1 'polypeptide(L)'
;MADMHLASLLKGVEAERGAMVTCRDPSALEMLLRVGSSDANQGSISVMFQRKSSSNGSTGAAGGQMLFVKERYARTLEGEVQSWLDPFKTATSATSPTTASKTHKRTRGDSDSDSDESSFESNSSSD
;
A
#
# COMPACT_ATOMS: atom_id res chain seq x y z
N MET A 1 -21.22 -27.41 -35.63
CA MET A 1 -20.09 -28.35 -35.45
C MET A 1 -18.85 -27.71 -34.85
N ALA A 2 -18.59 -26.39 -35.00
CA ALA A 2 -17.40 -25.73 -34.44
C ALA A 2 -17.37 -25.69 -32.89
N ASP A 3 -18.52 -25.46 -32.24
CA ASP A 3 -18.58 -25.31 -30.78
C ASP A 3 -18.22 -26.58 -29.99
N MET A 4 -18.56 -27.75 -30.53
CA MET A 4 -18.22 -29.05 -29.93
C MET A 4 -16.70 -29.28 -29.91
N HIS A 5 -15.99 -28.77 -30.92
CA HIS A 5 -14.54 -28.90 -31.01
C HIS A 5 -13.85 -27.95 -30.02
N LEU A 6 -14.34 -26.72 -29.88
CA LEU A 6 -13.83 -25.75 -28.91
C LEU A 6 -13.97 -26.26 -27.47
N ALA A 7 -15.13 -26.83 -27.11
CA ALA A 7 -15.35 -27.37 -25.77
C ALA A 7 -14.36 -28.50 -25.41
N SER A 8 -13.97 -29.33 -26.38
CA SER A 8 -12.96 -30.38 -26.16
C SER A 8 -11.55 -29.82 -25.94
N LEU A 9 -11.22 -28.70 -26.60
CA LEU A 9 -9.93 -28.03 -26.49
C LEU A 9 -9.75 -27.27 -25.18
N LEU A 10 -10.85 -26.85 -24.56
CA LEU A 10 -10.86 -26.10 -23.30
C LEU A 10 -11.00 -27.00 -22.06
N LYS A 11 -10.96 -28.33 -22.21
CA LYS A 11 -11.05 -29.25 -21.08
C LYS A 11 -9.85 -29.06 -20.15
N GLY A 12 -10.11 -28.65 -18.90
CA GLY A 12 -9.08 -28.33 -17.91
C GLY A 12 -8.65 -26.87 -17.88
N VAL A 13 -9.25 -26.00 -18.70
CA VAL A 13 -9.04 -24.54 -18.62
C VAL A 13 -9.99 -23.96 -17.58
N GLU A 14 -9.43 -23.25 -16.60
CA GLU A 14 -10.18 -22.46 -15.63
C GLU A 14 -10.13 -20.99 -16.02
N ALA A 15 -11.30 -20.33 -16.04
CA ALA A 15 -11.39 -18.90 -16.26
C ALA A 15 -11.53 -18.20 -14.90
N GLU A 16 -10.54 -17.36 -14.57
CA GLU A 16 -10.59 -16.57 -13.34
C GLU A 16 -11.01 -15.13 -13.63
N ARG A 17 -11.94 -14.60 -12.84
CA ARG A 17 -12.35 -13.19 -12.93
C ARG A 17 -11.43 -12.32 -12.09
N GLY A 18 -11.06 -11.17 -12.63
CA GLY A 18 -10.11 -10.27 -11.99
C GLY A 18 -9.91 -8.96 -12.72
N ALA A 19 -8.91 -8.23 -12.27
CA ALA A 19 -8.51 -6.94 -12.81
C ALA A 19 -7.12 -7.00 -13.42
N MET A 20 -6.95 -6.34 -14.56
CA MET A 20 -5.66 -6.09 -15.17
C MET A 20 -5.11 -4.77 -14.63
N VAL A 21 -3.95 -4.81 -14.01
CA VAL A 21 -3.30 -3.63 -13.42
C VAL A 21 -2.02 -3.33 -14.19
N THR A 22 -1.86 -2.10 -14.66
CA THR A 22 -0.65 -1.64 -15.34
C THR A 22 0.15 -0.73 -14.42
N CYS A 23 1.39 -1.11 -14.11
CA CYS A 23 2.33 -0.30 -13.34
C CYS A 23 3.06 0.64 -14.29
N ARG A 24 2.99 1.96 -14.07
CA ARG A 24 3.68 2.95 -14.91
C ARG A 24 5.20 2.89 -14.76
N ASP A 25 5.66 2.64 -13.55
CA ASP A 25 7.06 2.67 -13.15
C ASP A 25 7.44 1.43 -12.30
N PRO A 26 8.74 1.12 -12.16
CA PRO A 26 9.20 -0.01 -11.38
C PRO A 26 8.82 0.06 -9.90
N SER A 27 8.76 1.26 -9.30
CA SER A 27 8.45 1.42 -7.88
C SER A 27 6.99 1.05 -7.58
N ALA A 28 6.06 1.41 -8.48
CA ALA A 28 4.66 0.98 -8.39
C ALA A 28 4.52 -0.55 -8.47
N LEU A 29 5.33 -1.21 -9.32
CA LEU A 29 5.36 -2.67 -9.40
C LEU A 29 5.87 -3.29 -8.09
N GLU A 30 7.01 -2.83 -7.58
CA GLU A 30 7.60 -3.35 -6.34
C GLU A 30 6.65 -3.19 -5.16
N MET A 31 5.97 -2.04 -5.07
CA MET A 31 4.95 -1.78 -4.07
C MET A 31 3.81 -2.81 -4.17
N LEU A 32 3.27 -3.02 -5.36
CA LEU A 32 2.19 -3.99 -5.58
C LEU A 32 2.63 -5.42 -5.27
N LEU A 33 3.85 -5.81 -5.63
CA LEU A 33 4.40 -7.12 -5.29
C LEU A 33 4.54 -7.30 -3.77
N ARG A 34 4.97 -6.26 -3.07
CA ARG A 34 5.09 -6.29 -1.61
C ARG A 34 3.72 -6.40 -0.94
N VAL A 35 2.76 -5.57 -1.34
CA VAL A 35 1.37 -5.63 -0.87
C VAL A 35 0.75 -6.98 -1.17
N GLY A 36 0.97 -7.53 -2.38
CA GLY A 36 0.46 -8.85 -2.77
C GLY A 36 1.14 -10.04 -2.09
N SER A 37 2.31 -9.82 -1.47
CA SER A 37 3.03 -10.82 -0.67
C SER A 37 2.71 -10.75 0.83
N SER A 38 1.89 -9.79 1.26
CA SER A 38 1.43 -9.74 2.65
C SER A 38 0.52 -10.93 2.97
N ASP A 39 0.50 -11.37 4.23
CA ASP A 39 -0.32 -12.49 4.68
C ASP A 39 -1.82 -12.28 4.35
N ALA A 40 -2.28 -11.03 4.43
CA ALA A 40 -3.66 -10.66 4.12
C ALA A 40 -4.01 -10.75 2.62
N ASN A 41 -3.03 -10.61 1.72
CA ASN A 41 -3.25 -10.59 0.27
C ASN A 41 -2.53 -11.71 -0.47
N GLN A 42 -2.06 -12.74 0.23
CA GLN A 42 -1.28 -13.81 -0.37
C GLN A 42 -2.07 -14.45 -1.54
N GLY A 43 -1.44 -14.51 -2.71
CA GLY A 43 -2.06 -15.04 -3.92
C GLY A 43 -3.04 -14.10 -4.61
N SER A 44 -3.07 -12.82 -4.24
CA SER A 44 -3.86 -11.77 -4.92
C SER A 44 -3.41 -11.55 -6.37
N ILE A 45 -2.10 -11.56 -6.62
CA ILE A 45 -1.50 -11.47 -7.94
C ILE A 45 -1.32 -12.89 -8.49
N SER A 46 -2.01 -13.22 -9.59
CA SER A 46 -1.92 -14.58 -10.17
C SER A 46 -0.92 -14.67 -11.32
N VAL A 47 -0.82 -13.61 -12.13
CA VAL A 47 0.03 -13.61 -13.32
C VAL A 47 0.68 -12.24 -13.47
N MET A 48 1.96 -12.24 -13.85
CA MET A 48 2.69 -11.05 -14.25
C MET A 48 3.07 -11.18 -15.73
N PHE A 49 2.68 -10.19 -16.52
CA PHE A 49 2.91 -10.14 -17.96
C PHE A 49 4.15 -9.30 -18.24
N GLN A 50 5.23 -9.98 -18.61
CA GLN A 50 6.44 -9.33 -19.09
C GLN A 50 6.29 -9.02 -20.57
N ARG A 51 6.28 -7.73 -20.94
CA ARG A 51 6.31 -7.34 -22.35
C ARG A 51 7.72 -7.59 -22.89
N LYS A 52 7.89 -8.59 -23.75
CA LYS A 52 9.11 -8.72 -24.56
C LYS A 52 9.21 -7.48 -25.45
N SER A 53 10.20 -6.63 -25.18
CA SER A 53 10.56 -5.51 -26.02
C SER A 53 10.91 -6.01 -27.42
N SER A 54 9.99 -5.89 -28.37
CA SER A 54 10.36 -5.97 -29.79
C SER A 54 11.19 -4.75 -30.12
N SER A 55 12.38 -4.98 -30.65
CA SER A 55 13.47 -4.02 -30.86
C SER A 55 13.22 -2.94 -31.93
N ASN A 56 11.97 -2.61 -32.26
CA ASN A 56 11.68 -1.57 -33.23
C ASN A 56 11.13 -0.33 -32.53
N GLY A 57 11.95 0.72 -32.60
CA GLY A 57 11.78 1.98 -31.88
C GLY A 57 10.38 2.57 -31.96
N SER A 58 9.81 2.82 -30.79
CA SER A 58 9.00 4.00 -30.58
C SER A 58 9.37 4.59 -29.22
N THR A 59 9.96 5.77 -29.31
CA THR A 59 10.30 6.68 -28.23
C THR A 59 9.08 7.02 -27.39
N GLY A 60 9.09 6.71 -26.09
CA GLY A 60 8.33 7.45 -25.07
C GLY A 60 7.21 6.73 -24.30
N ALA A 61 6.81 5.50 -24.62
CA ALA A 61 5.83 4.77 -23.81
C ALA A 61 6.56 3.85 -22.83
N ALA A 62 6.75 4.32 -21.59
CA ALA A 62 7.19 3.51 -20.46
C ALA A 62 6.48 2.15 -20.51
N GLY A 63 7.26 1.09 -20.76
CA GLY A 63 6.77 -0.28 -20.89
C GLY A 63 6.30 -0.79 -19.54
N GLY A 64 5.11 -0.36 -19.13
CA GLY A 64 4.54 -0.70 -17.85
C GLY A 64 4.37 -2.21 -17.70
N GLN A 65 4.84 -2.73 -16.58
CA GLN A 65 4.62 -4.12 -16.19
C GLN A 65 3.15 -4.30 -15.87
N MET A 66 2.56 -5.42 -16.31
CA MET A 66 1.13 -5.67 -16.19
C MET A 66 0.89 -6.89 -15.31
N LEU A 67 -0.09 -6.81 -14.42
CA LEU A 67 -0.41 -7.80 -13.41
C LEU A 67 -1.88 -8.20 -13.53
N PHE A 68 -2.21 -9.46 -13.28
CA PHE A 68 -3.58 -9.92 -13.07
C PHE A 68 -3.84 -10.10 -11.58
N VAL A 69 -4.82 -9.36 -11.06
CA VAL A 69 -5.27 -9.42 -9.67
C VAL A 69 -6.63 -10.12 -9.60
N LYS A 70 -6.75 -11.15 -8.77
CA LYS A 70 -8.03 -11.87 -8.62
C LYS A 70 -9.09 -10.94 -8.04
N GLU A 71 -10.33 -11.05 -8.51
CA GLU A 71 -11.41 -10.14 -8.14
C GLU A 71 -11.63 -10.04 -6.62
N ARG A 72 -11.53 -11.17 -5.91
CA ARG A 72 -11.74 -11.23 -4.46
C ARG A 72 -10.77 -10.38 -3.63
N TYR A 73 -9.60 -10.04 -4.18
CA TYR A 73 -8.59 -9.20 -3.51
C TYR A 73 -8.55 -7.78 -4.04
N ALA A 74 -9.27 -7.45 -5.12
CA ALA A 74 -9.13 -6.16 -5.79
C ALA A 74 -9.39 -4.97 -4.83
N ARG A 75 -10.46 -5.04 -4.03
CA ARG A 75 -10.80 -3.98 -3.07
C ARG A 75 -9.81 -3.86 -1.91
N THR A 76 -9.39 -5.00 -1.34
CA THR A 76 -8.45 -5.03 -0.22
C THR A 76 -7.08 -4.49 -0.65
N LEU A 77 -6.61 -4.95 -1.81
CA LEU A 77 -5.33 -4.54 -2.37
C LEU A 77 -5.33 -3.06 -2.75
N GLU A 78 -6.43 -2.54 -3.33
CA GLU A 78 -6.59 -1.10 -3.56
C GLU A 78 -6.53 -0.30 -2.26
N GLY A 79 -7.22 -0.76 -1.21
CA GLY A 79 -7.20 -0.10 0.11
C GLY A 79 -5.81 -0.07 0.74
N GLU A 80 -5.04 -1.16 0.63
CA GLU A 80 -3.68 -1.23 1.15
C GLU A 80 -2.71 -0.40 0.33
N VAL A 81 -2.81 -0.41 -1.00
CA VAL A 81 -2.03 0.51 -1.84
C VAL A 81 -2.33 1.96 -1.46
N GLN A 82 -3.59 2.30 -1.22
CA GLN A 82 -3.97 3.65 -0.81
C GLN A 82 -3.47 4.00 0.61
N SER A 83 -3.32 3.04 1.52
CA SER A 83 -2.74 3.29 2.83
C SER A 83 -1.23 3.49 2.78
N TRP A 84 -0.55 2.76 1.87
CA TRP A 84 0.87 2.92 1.58
C TRP A 84 1.21 4.28 0.95
N LEU A 85 0.34 4.78 0.09
CA LEU A 85 0.53 6.07 -0.59
C LEU A 85 0.10 7.29 0.26
N ASP A 86 -0.52 7.06 1.42
CA ASP A 86 -1.01 8.13 2.27
C ASP A 86 0.04 8.55 3.31
N PRO A 87 0.69 9.72 3.15
CA PRO A 87 1.73 10.17 4.05
C PRO A 87 1.22 10.52 5.46
N PHE A 88 -0.10 10.65 5.65
CA PHE A 88 -0.71 11.07 6.92
C PHE A 88 -1.28 9.90 7.74
N LYS A 89 -1.28 8.68 7.22
CA LYS A 89 -1.79 7.48 7.93
C LYS A 89 -0.80 6.87 8.93
N THR A 90 0.45 7.32 8.94
CA THR A 90 1.51 6.77 9.80
C THR A 90 1.42 7.18 11.28
N ALA A 91 0.50 8.07 11.65
CA ALA A 91 0.39 8.61 13.01
C ALA A 91 -0.79 8.12 13.85
N THR A 92 -1.76 7.37 13.28
CA THR A 92 -3.03 7.08 13.98
C THR A 92 -3.12 5.68 14.59
N SER A 93 -2.08 4.86 14.47
CA SER A 93 -2.01 3.55 15.16
C SER A 93 -1.26 3.60 16.50
N ALA A 94 -0.70 4.76 16.87
CA ALA A 94 -0.28 5.05 18.23
C ALA A 94 -1.18 6.19 18.74
N THR A 95 -1.97 5.92 19.79
CA THR A 95 -2.93 6.82 20.45
C THR A 95 -4.38 6.56 20.05
N SER A 96 -5.01 5.67 20.82
CA SER A 96 -6.45 5.69 21.07
C SER A 96 -6.94 7.13 21.37
N PRO A 97 -8.06 7.58 20.81
CA PRO A 97 -8.57 8.93 21.05
C PRO A 97 -9.28 8.98 22.41
N THR A 98 -8.56 9.36 23.46
CA THR A 98 -9.17 9.88 24.69
C THR A 98 -8.98 11.39 24.69
N THR A 99 -10.05 12.09 24.30
CA THR A 99 -10.44 13.43 24.79
C THR A 99 -9.33 14.48 24.96
N ALA A 100 -9.17 15.38 23.97
CA ALA A 100 -9.08 16.83 24.19
C ALA A 100 -8.73 17.55 22.88
N SER A 101 -9.75 17.94 22.14
CA SER A 101 -9.65 19.05 21.19
C SER A 101 -9.29 20.33 21.94
N LYS A 102 -8.02 20.75 21.87
CA LYS A 102 -7.60 22.13 22.12
C LYS A 102 -6.75 22.64 20.97
N THR A 103 -7.45 23.39 20.12
CA THR A 103 -7.01 24.47 19.23
C THR A 103 -5.61 25.02 19.51
N HIS A 104 -4.60 24.59 18.73
CA HIS A 104 -3.33 25.32 18.67
C HIS A 104 -3.42 26.44 17.62
N LYS A 105 -3.90 27.59 18.10
CA LYS A 105 -3.71 28.89 17.47
C LYS A 105 -2.21 29.20 17.48
N ARG A 106 -1.59 29.29 16.31
CA ARG A 106 -0.20 29.72 16.13
C ARG A 106 -0.09 31.20 16.53
N THR A 107 0.69 31.50 17.56
CA THR A 107 1.19 32.86 17.82
C THR A 107 2.71 32.82 17.78
N ARG A 108 3.29 33.46 16.76
CA ARG A 108 4.70 33.86 16.75
C ARG A 108 4.87 34.91 17.85
N GLY A 109 5.85 34.71 18.71
CA GLY A 109 6.28 35.69 19.71
C GLY A 109 7.55 35.19 20.37
N ASP A 110 8.67 35.84 20.04
CA ASP A 110 9.89 35.90 20.84
C ASP A 110 9.56 36.06 22.33
N SER A 111 10.22 35.26 23.16
CA SER A 111 10.59 35.64 24.54
C SER A 111 11.51 34.59 25.12
N ASP A 112 12.79 34.92 25.15
CA ASP A 112 13.78 34.36 26.07
C ASP A 112 13.27 34.50 27.51
N SER A 113 13.35 33.42 28.29
CA SER A 113 13.39 33.54 29.76
C SER A 113 13.99 32.27 30.37
N ASP A 114 15.28 32.35 30.68
CA ASP A 114 15.95 31.50 31.66
C ASP A 114 15.26 31.59 33.02
N SER A 115 15.20 30.48 33.76
CA SER A 115 15.32 30.46 35.23
C SER A 115 15.31 29.02 35.78
N ASP A 116 16.49 28.66 36.28
CA ASP A 116 16.81 28.01 37.56
C ASP A 116 16.19 26.66 37.99
N GLU A 117 17.16 25.80 38.31
CA GLU A 117 17.21 24.71 39.29
C GLU A 117 16.21 24.71 40.47
N SER A 118 15.68 23.52 40.78
CA SER A 118 15.92 22.92 42.10
C SER A 118 15.46 21.46 42.16
N SER A 119 16.38 20.66 42.70
CA SER A 119 16.25 19.28 43.12
C SER A 119 15.30 19.16 44.32
N PHE A 120 14.41 18.17 44.31
CA PHE A 120 14.08 17.45 45.54
C PHE A 120 13.77 15.99 45.21
N GLU A 121 14.74 15.12 45.50
CA GLU A 121 14.47 13.70 45.72
C GLU A 121 13.81 13.58 47.10
N SER A 122 12.64 12.95 47.16
CA SER A 122 12.03 12.53 48.42
C SER A 122 11.83 11.03 48.39
N ASN A 123 12.83 10.35 48.94
CA ASN A 123 12.80 8.96 49.37
C ASN A 123 11.88 8.84 50.59
N SER A 124 10.88 7.97 50.56
CA SER A 124 10.13 7.56 51.76
C SER A 124 10.05 6.04 51.83
N SER A 125 11.02 5.44 52.55
CA SER A 125 10.85 4.15 53.21
C SER A 125 9.86 4.30 54.35
N SER A 126 8.98 3.32 54.54
CA SER A 126 8.39 2.98 55.83
C SER A 126 7.93 1.52 55.79
N ASP A 127 8.48 0.76 56.75
CA ASP A 127 8.13 -0.57 57.30
C ASP A 127 7.09 -1.45 56.59
#